data_AF-A0A7J3GC69-F1
#
_entry.id   AF-A0A7J3GC69-F1
#
_cell.length_a   1.000
_cell.length_b   1.000
_cell.length_c   1.000
_cell.angle_alpha   90.00
_cell.angle_beta   90.00
_cell.angle_gamma   90.00
#
_symmetry.space_group_name_H-M   'P 1'
#
loop_
_entity.id
_entity.type
_entity.pdbx_description
1 polymer ?
#
loop_
_entity_poly.entity_id
_entity_poly.type
_entity_poly.pdbx_seq_one_letter_code
_entity_poly.pdbx_strand_id
1 'polypeptide(L)'
;EDVLLYRFANKIPLVYDESGDVCWRIIKSINWRKYGLMPGMPVAILIHICSTKIPWKTVGKEMIADRPEVSREILNGVREVARKLGTYLSRKERIKREKARISFFVKYLPKIAEFSAKLAGKEKIPNIEDLLRRARRFEES
;
A
#
# COMPACT_ATOMS: atom_id res chain seq x y z
N GLU A 1 10.25 -0.86 -12.82
CA GLU A 1 9.52 0.41 -12.63
C GLU A 1 9.30 0.61 -11.17
N ASP A 2 10.05 1.58 -10.65
CA ASP A 2 10.97 1.30 -9.57
C ASP A 2 10.56 2.07 -8.33
N VAL A 3 10.59 1.36 -7.21
CA VAL A 3 10.52 1.98 -5.90
C VAL A 3 11.64 3.01 -5.81
N LEU A 4 11.29 4.27 -5.60
CA LEU A 4 12.27 5.34 -5.44
C LEU A 4 13.05 5.10 -4.14
N LEU A 5 14.38 5.07 -4.21
CA LEU A 5 15.22 4.78 -3.05
C LEU A 5 16.01 6.03 -2.65
N TYR A 6 15.78 6.51 -1.44
CA TYR A 6 16.59 7.54 -0.81
C TYR A 6 17.51 6.92 0.22
N ARG A 7 18.82 7.12 0.05
CA ARG A 7 19.84 6.55 0.94
C ARG A 7 20.51 7.65 1.73
N PHE A 8 20.68 7.40 3.03
CA PHE A 8 21.40 8.29 3.93
C PHE A 8 22.37 7.49 4.78
N ALA A 9 23.55 8.06 5.00
CA ALA A 9 24.59 7.50 5.84
C ALA A 9 25.13 8.60 6.77
N ASN A 10 25.01 8.44 8.09
CA ASN A 10 25.41 9.46 9.07
C ASN A 10 24.87 10.87 8.75
N LYS A 11 23.62 10.96 8.31
CA LYS A 11 22.89 12.19 7.91
C LYS A 11 23.36 12.82 6.59
N ILE A 12 24.24 12.14 5.84
CA ILE A 12 24.69 12.55 4.51
C ILE A 12 23.87 11.79 3.46
N PRO A 13 23.23 12.48 2.49
CA PRO A 13 22.55 11.83 1.39
C PRO A 13 23.54 11.18 0.42
N LEU A 14 23.26 9.95 -0.02
CA LEU A 14 24.05 9.25 -1.02
C LEU A 14 23.32 9.29 -2.37
N VAL A 15 23.86 10.08 -3.31
CA VAL A 15 23.17 10.40 -4.57
C VAL A 15 23.69 9.55 -5.72
N TYR A 16 24.97 9.16 -5.68
CA TYR A 16 25.61 8.47 -6.79
C TYR A 16 25.59 6.94 -6.64
N ASP A 17 25.66 6.25 -7.77
CA ASP A 17 25.86 4.80 -7.89
C ASP A 17 24.95 3.91 -7.02
N GLU A 18 23.63 4.13 -7.10
CA GLU A 18 22.62 3.34 -6.38
C GLU A 18 22.71 1.84 -6.68
N SER A 19 22.96 1.48 -7.93
CA SER A 19 22.88 0.09 -8.42
C SER A 19 23.79 -0.90 -7.70
N GLY A 20 24.93 -0.45 -7.20
CA GLY A 20 25.89 -1.32 -6.53
C GLY A 20 25.86 -1.27 -5.00
N ASP A 21 24.92 -0.53 -4.42
CA ASP A 21 24.72 -0.39 -2.98
C ASP A 21 23.95 -1.58 -2.39
N VAL A 22 24.27 -1.93 -1.14
CA VAL A 22 23.57 -2.96 -0.38
C VAL A 22 22.06 -2.69 -0.26
N CYS A 23 21.67 -1.42 -0.07
CA CYS A 23 20.28 -0.98 0.04
C CYS A 23 19.50 -1.32 -1.22
N TRP A 24 20.05 -0.99 -2.40
CA TRP A 24 19.41 -1.24 -3.68
C TRP A 24 19.15 -2.73 -3.90
N ARG A 25 20.19 -3.54 -3.65
CA ARG A 25 20.07 -5.00 -3.78
C ARG A 25 18.99 -5.57 -2.85
N ILE A 26 18.89 -5.07 -1.62
CA ILE A 26 17.85 -5.51 -0.67
C ILE A 26 16.46 -5.12 -1.18
N ILE A 27 16.26 -3.89 -1.62
CA ILE A 27 14.96 -3.44 -2.15
C ILE A 27 14.53 -4.27 -3.36
N LYS A 28 15.46 -4.60 -4.27
CA LYS A 28 15.18 -5.48 -5.43
C LYS A 28 14.91 -6.94 -5.02
N SER A 29 15.48 -7.41 -3.92
CA SER A 29 15.23 -8.77 -3.41
C SER A 29 13.84 -8.97 -2.80
N ILE A 30 13.16 -7.89 -2.41
CA ILE A 30 11.88 -7.95 -1.72
C ILE A 30 10.73 -8.13 -2.72
N ASN A 31 9.87 -9.11 -2.47
CA ASN A 31 8.62 -9.26 -3.22
C ASN A 31 7.54 -8.30 -2.68
N TRP A 32 7.47 -7.11 -3.27
CA TRP A 32 6.53 -6.04 -2.91
C TRP A 32 5.05 -6.40 -3.06
N ARG A 33 4.71 -7.37 -3.92
CA ARG A 33 3.32 -7.83 -4.07
C ARG A 33 2.76 -8.43 -2.79
N LYS A 34 3.62 -9.04 -1.95
CA LYS A 34 3.23 -9.58 -0.63
C LYS A 34 2.75 -8.49 0.34
N TYR A 35 3.16 -7.25 0.11
CA TYR A 35 2.79 -6.10 0.92
C TYR A 35 1.67 -5.26 0.28
N GLY A 36 1.00 -5.77 -0.75
CA GLY A 36 -0.09 -5.08 -1.41
C GLY A 36 0.36 -3.99 -2.39
N LEU A 37 1.65 -3.93 -2.74
CA LEU A 37 2.14 -3.02 -3.77
C LEU A 37 1.94 -3.63 -5.17
N MET A 38 1.16 -2.92 -5.98
CA MET A 38 0.92 -3.21 -7.39
C MET A 38 1.92 -2.43 -8.26
N PRO A 39 2.29 -2.96 -9.44
CA PRO A 39 3.05 -2.21 -10.44
C PRO A 39 2.36 -0.88 -10.76
N GLY A 40 3.13 0.21 -10.85
CA GLY A 40 2.62 1.56 -11.16
C GLY A 40 2.20 2.40 -9.95
N MET A 41 2.26 1.88 -8.72
CA MET A 41 2.06 2.72 -7.53
C MET A 41 3.30 3.55 -7.19
N PRO A 42 3.16 4.87 -6.95
CA PRO A 42 4.27 5.71 -6.55
C PRO A 42 4.66 5.40 -5.10
N VAL A 43 5.84 4.80 -4.90
CA VAL A 43 6.37 4.47 -3.57
C VAL A 43 7.82 4.93 -3.50
N ALA A 44 8.14 5.61 -2.40
CA ALA A 44 9.49 5.96 -2.03
C ALA A 44 9.88 5.25 -0.73
N ILE A 45 11.11 4.78 -0.65
CA ILE A 45 11.71 4.17 0.52
C ILE A 45 12.92 4.99 0.91
N LEU A 46 12.98 5.37 2.17
CA LEU A 46 14.13 6.04 2.75
C LEU A 46 14.85 5.06 3.69
N ILE A 47 16.13 4.84 3.46
CA ILE A 47 17.00 4.03 4.32
C ILE A 47 18.08 4.94 4.88
N HIS A 48 18.17 5.00 6.19
CA HIS A 48 19.19 5.75 6.90
C HIS A 48 20.02 4.83 7.79
N ILE A 49 21.34 4.86 7.61
CA ILE A 49 22.29 4.08 8.39
C ILE A 49 23.14 5.04 9.23
N CYS A 50 23.26 4.75 10.53
CA CYS A 50 24.14 5.47 11.44
C CYS A 50 25.11 4.51 12.12
N SER A 51 26.41 4.84 12.10
CA SER A 51 27.44 4.10 12.83
C SER A 51 28.69 4.96 13.03
N THR A 52 29.49 4.63 14.05
CA THR A 52 30.84 5.22 14.23
C THR A 52 31.75 4.91 13.05
N LYS A 53 31.59 3.73 12.44
CA LYS A 53 32.33 3.31 11.25
C LYS A 53 31.37 2.65 10.26
N ILE A 54 31.06 3.36 9.18
CA ILE A 54 30.26 2.83 8.08
C ILE A 54 31.18 2.02 7.14
N PRO A 55 30.80 0.78 6.77
CA PRO A 55 31.56 -0.01 5.83
C PRO A 55 31.29 0.50 4.41
N TRP A 56 32.23 1.27 3.86
CA TRP A 56 32.15 1.78 2.48
C TRP A 56 32.72 0.78 1.49
N LYS A 57 32.13 0.70 0.29
CA LYS A 57 32.61 -0.14 -0.82
C LYS A 57 33.68 0.58 -1.65
N THR A 58 33.56 1.90 -1.79
CA THR A 58 34.44 2.76 -2.57
C THR A 58 35.05 3.86 -1.69
N VAL A 59 36.19 4.41 -2.12
CA VAL A 59 36.86 5.53 -1.43
C VAL A 59 35.99 6.79 -1.41
N GLY A 60 35.16 6.98 -2.44
CA GLY A 60 34.24 8.13 -2.58
C GLY A 60 33.09 8.15 -1.57
N LYS A 61 32.87 7.06 -0.80
CA LYS A 61 31.80 6.98 0.22
C LYS A 61 30.38 7.21 -0.32
N GLU A 62 30.13 6.78 -1.55
CA GLU A 62 28.80 6.83 -2.18
C GLU A 62 28.03 5.50 -2.07
N MET A 63 28.75 4.42 -1.73
CA MET A 63 28.21 3.06 -1.74
C MET A 63 28.55 2.33 -0.46
N ILE A 64 27.53 1.76 0.17
CA ILE A 64 27.66 0.96 1.38
C ILE A 64 28.00 -0.48 0.98
N ALA A 65 29.05 -1.02 1.60
CA ALA A 65 29.51 -2.37 1.34
C ALA A 65 28.53 -3.42 1.86
N ASP A 66 28.47 -4.54 1.15
CA ASP A 66 27.68 -5.67 1.60
C ASP A 66 28.35 -6.38 2.77
N ARG A 67 27.83 -6.12 3.98
CA ARG A 67 28.14 -6.87 5.18
C ARG A 67 26.89 -7.64 5.61
N PRO A 68 26.98 -8.94 5.93
CA PRO A 68 25.80 -9.74 6.23
C PRO A 68 24.99 -9.19 7.42
N GLU A 69 25.64 -8.59 8.40
CA GLU A 69 25.00 -7.98 9.57
C GLU A 69 24.17 -6.76 9.16
N VAL A 70 24.76 -5.87 8.36
CA VAL A 70 24.09 -4.66 7.84
C VAL A 70 22.95 -5.06 6.90
N SER A 71 23.20 -6.01 6.00
CA SER A 71 22.21 -6.49 5.05
C SER A 71 20.98 -7.09 5.74
N ARG A 72 21.19 -7.89 6.77
CA ARG A 72 20.12 -8.51 7.56
C ARG A 72 19.29 -7.45 8.29
N GLU A 73 19.94 -6.45 8.87
CA GLU A 73 19.25 -5.42 9.64
C GLU A 73 18.41 -4.50 8.74
N ILE A 74 18.98 -4.05 7.61
CA ILE A 74 18.22 -3.28 6.62
C ILE A 74 17.01 -4.07 6.13
N LEU A 75 17.19 -5.35 5.80
CA LEU A 75 16.10 -6.22 5.34
C LEU A 75 14.99 -6.32 6.40
N ASN A 76 15.34 -6.49 7.68
CA ASN A 76 14.37 -6.57 8.76
C ASN A 76 13.61 -5.25 8.96
N GLY A 77 14.32 -4.12 8.98
CA GLY A 77 13.73 -2.80 9.12
C GLY A 77 12.76 -2.48 7.97
N VAL A 78 13.17 -2.73 6.73
CA VAL A 78 12.30 -2.54 5.56
C VAL A 78 11.07 -3.45 5.64
N ARG A 79 11.22 -4.71 6.05
CA ARG A 79 10.09 -5.64 6.20
C ARG A 79 9.11 -5.20 7.28
N GLU A 80 9.58 -4.63 8.38
CA GLU A 80 8.70 -4.13 9.43
C GLU A 80 7.81 -2.99 8.91
N VAL A 81 8.40 -1.99 8.25
CA VAL A 81 7.64 -0.87 7.68
C VAL A 81 6.73 -1.35 6.55
N ALA A 82 7.19 -2.30 5.73
CA ALA A 82 6.39 -2.88 4.65
C ALA A 82 5.13 -3.60 5.17
N ARG A 83 5.18 -4.27 6.34
CA ARG A 83 3.98 -4.85 6.97
C ARG A 83 2.97 -3.79 7.41
N LYS A 84 3.46 -2.67 7.97
CA LYS A 84 2.60 -1.52 8.36
C LYS A 84 1.94 -0.91 7.12
N LEU A 85 2.70 -0.73 6.04
CA LEU A 85 2.20 -0.27 4.75
C LEU A 85 1.13 -1.20 4.18
N GLY A 86 1.38 -2.51 4.16
CA GLY A 86 0.41 -3.49 3.66
C GLY A 86 -0.91 -3.49 4.44
N THR A 87 -0.82 -3.31 5.76
CA THR A 87 -2.02 -3.15 6.61
C THR A 87 -2.81 -1.89 6.23
N TYR A 88 -2.13 -0.77 6.01
CA TYR A 88 -2.74 0.48 5.58
C TYR A 88 -3.43 0.34 4.21
N LEU A 89 -2.74 -0.23 3.22
CA LEU A 89 -3.28 -0.44 1.87
C LEU A 89 -4.49 -1.38 1.88
N SER A 90 -4.43 -2.46 2.66
CA SER A 90 -5.56 -3.39 2.82
C SER A 90 -6.79 -2.70 3.40
N ARG A 91 -6.61 -1.85 4.43
CA ARG A 91 -7.71 -1.05 5.00
C ARG A 91 -8.30 -0.09 3.97
N LYS A 92 -7.45 0.61 3.20
CA LYS A 92 -7.88 1.54 2.16
C LYS A 92 -8.69 0.84 1.06
N GLU A 93 -8.22 -0.33 0.62
CA GLU A 93 -8.89 -1.14 -0.39
C GLU A 93 -10.24 -1.68 0.12
N ARG A 94 -10.30 -2.12 1.39
CA ARG A 94 -11.55 -2.53 2.03
C ARG A 94 -12.59 -1.41 2.03
N ILE A 95 -12.21 -0.20 2.45
CA ILE A 95 -13.10 0.97 2.46
C ILE A 95 -13.59 1.27 1.04
N LYS A 96 -12.69 1.24 0.05
CA LYS A 96 -13.04 1.46 -1.36
C LYS A 96 -14.07 0.44 -1.86
N ARG A 97 -13.91 -0.84 -1.54
CA ARG A 97 -14.85 -1.90 -1.92
C ARG A 97 -16.21 -1.75 -1.23
N GLU A 98 -16.21 -1.40 0.06
CA GLU A 98 -17.45 -1.16 0.80
C GLU A 98 -18.22 0.03 0.20
N LYS A 99 -17.54 1.15 -0.10
CA LYS A 99 -18.14 2.30 -0.79
C LYS A 99 -18.69 1.94 -2.18
N ALA A 100 -17.93 1.20 -2.98
CA ALA A 100 -18.39 0.75 -4.29
C ALA A 100 -19.62 -0.16 -4.19
N ARG A 101 -19.66 -1.08 -3.21
CA ARG A 101 -20.80 -1.96 -2.97
C ARG A 101 -22.05 -1.18 -2.57
N ILE A 102 -21.91 -0.19 -1.70
CA ILE A 102 -23.01 0.67 -1.25
C ILE A 102 -23.55 1.51 -2.41
N SER A 103 -22.66 2.15 -3.18
CA SER A 103 -23.04 2.94 -4.35
C SER A 103 -23.80 2.09 -5.38
N PHE A 104 -23.34 0.87 -5.62
CA PHE A 104 -24.05 -0.09 -6.46
C PHE A 104 -25.42 -0.44 -5.86
N PHE A 105 -25.48 -0.76 -4.56
CA PHE A 105 -26.74 -1.10 -3.90
C PHE A 105 -27.77 0.02 -4.02
N VAL A 106 -27.41 1.28 -3.73
CA VAL A 106 -28.30 2.44 -3.86
C VAL A 106 -28.83 2.59 -5.29
N LYS A 107 -28.01 2.35 -6.31
CA LYS A 107 -28.40 2.48 -7.72
C LYS A 107 -29.38 1.40 -8.19
N TYR A 108 -29.19 0.15 -7.76
CA TYR A 108 -29.94 -1.00 -8.28
C TYR A 108 -31.14 -1.40 -7.41
N LEU A 109 -31.11 -1.12 -6.11
CA LEU A 109 -32.14 -1.53 -5.18
C LEU A 109 -33.56 -1.03 -5.53
N PRO A 110 -33.77 0.22 -5.99
CA PRO A 110 -35.09 0.68 -6.42
C PRO A 110 -35.63 -0.13 -7.61
N LYS A 111 -34.76 -0.43 -8.59
CA LYS A 111 -35.13 -1.21 -9.78
C LYS A 111 -35.50 -2.65 -9.42
N ILE A 112 -34.73 -3.26 -8.49
CA ILE A 112 -35.01 -4.62 -8.02
C ILE A 112 -36.39 -4.66 -7.36
N ALA A 113 -36.70 -3.70 -6.48
CA ALA A 113 -37.99 -3.64 -5.81
C ALA A 113 -39.17 -3.45 -6.79
N GLU A 114 -39.01 -2.61 -7.81
CA GLU A 114 -40.00 -2.41 -8.87
C GLU A 114 -40.26 -3.71 -9.65
N PHE A 115 -39.20 -4.37 -10.13
CA PHE A 115 -39.34 -5.62 -10.88
C PHE A 115 -39.90 -6.76 -10.03
N SER A 116 -39.48 -6.86 -8.76
CA SER A 116 -40.02 -7.86 -7.83
C SER A 116 -41.50 -7.63 -7.53
N ALA A 117 -41.94 -6.37 -7.34
CA ALA A 117 -43.35 -6.05 -7.13
C ALA A 117 -44.20 -6.42 -8.36
N LYS A 118 -43.71 -6.06 -9.57
CA LYS A 118 -44.35 -6.39 -10.84
C LYS A 118 -44.49 -7.90 -11.06
N LEU A 119 -43.42 -8.67 -10.80
CA LEU A 119 -43.43 -10.13 -10.94
C LEU A 119 -44.40 -10.79 -9.95
N ALA A 120 -44.48 -10.27 -8.72
CA ALA A 120 -45.37 -10.78 -7.68
C ALA A 120 -46.84 -10.33 -7.85
N GLY A 121 -47.17 -9.56 -8.90
CA GLY A 121 -48.52 -9.03 -9.12
C GLY A 121 -48.97 -8.05 -8.05
N LYS A 122 -48.05 -7.44 -7.30
CA LYS A 122 -48.35 -6.47 -6.23
C LYS A 122 -48.18 -5.04 -6.76
N GLU A 123 -49.20 -4.20 -6.60
CA GLU A 123 -49.15 -2.78 -7.00
C GLU A 123 -48.23 -1.94 -6.11
N LYS A 124 -48.08 -2.32 -4.83
CA LYS A 124 -47.23 -1.60 -3.89
C LYS A 124 -45.78 -2.07 -3.97
N ILE A 125 -44.90 -1.13 -4.27
CA ILE A 125 -43.45 -1.30 -4.15
C ILE A 125 -43.13 -1.54 -2.66
N PRO A 126 -42.35 -2.58 -2.32
CA PRO A 126 -41.92 -2.81 -0.94
C PRO A 126 -41.12 -1.62 -0.41
N ASN A 127 -41.28 -1.28 0.88
CA ASN A 127 -40.59 -0.13 1.47
C ASN A 127 -39.07 -0.37 1.51
N ILE A 128 -38.33 0.44 0.78
CA ILE A 128 -36.87 0.37 0.62
C ILE A 128 -36.15 1.41 1.50
N GLU A 129 -36.90 2.34 2.08
CA GLU A 129 -36.36 3.55 2.72
C GLU A 129 -35.46 3.20 3.91
N ASP A 130 -35.80 2.15 4.67
CA ASP A 130 -34.97 1.63 5.75
C ASP A 130 -33.64 1.05 5.27
N LEU A 131 -33.62 0.39 4.10
CA LEU A 131 -32.42 -0.18 3.50
C LEU A 131 -31.52 0.91 2.91
N LEU A 132 -32.12 1.93 2.30
CA LEU A 132 -31.40 3.10 1.78
C LEU A 132 -30.81 3.94 2.91
N ARG A 133 -31.54 4.15 4.02
CA ARG A 133 -31.05 4.86 5.20
C ARG A 133 -29.84 4.16 5.82
N ARG A 134 -29.88 2.82 5.92
CA ARG A 134 -28.73 2.04 6.39
C ARG A 134 -27.55 2.17 5.44
N ALA A 135 -27.78 2.13 4.12
CA ALA A 135 -26.73 2.27 3.11
C ALA A 135 -26.05 3.66 3.15
N ARG A 136 -26.81 4.75 3.29
CA ARG A 136 -26.30 6.14 3.36
C ARG A 136 -25.41 6.40 4.58
N ARG A 137 -25.73 5.80 5.73
CA ARG A 137 -24.95 5.96 6.97
C ARG A 137 -23.50 5.49 6.83
N PHE A 138 -23.22 4.55 5.92
CA PHE A 138 -21.88 4.07 5.62
C PHE A 138 -21.16 4.88 4.53
N GLU A 139 -21.87 5.75 3.81
CA GLU A 139 -21.29 6.61 2.78
C GLU A 139 -20.62 7.85 3.40
N GLU A 140 -21.20 8.35 4.50
CA GLU A 140 -20.74 9.51 5.29
C GLU A 140 -19.60 9.19 6.28
N SER A 141 -19.29 7.90 6.48
CA SER A 141 -18.16 7.43 7.32
C SER A 141 -16.90 7.14 6.50
#